data_AF-A0A3Q8TXZ6-F1
#
_entry.id   AF-A0A3Q8TXZ6-F1
#
_cell.length_a   1.000
_cell.length_b   1.000
_cell.length_c   1.000
_cell.angle_alpha   90.00
_cell.angle_beta   90.00
_cell.angle_gamma   90.00
#
_symmetry.space_group_name_H-M   'P 1'
#
loop_
_entity.id
_entity.type
_entity.pdbx_description
1 polymer ?
#
loop_
_entity_poly.entity_id
_entity_poly.type
_entity_poly.pdbx_seq_one_letter_code
_entity_poly.pdbx_strand_id
1 'polypeptide(L)'
;MREEQDVTISGEEAVDILWELEYLLISLRNIGLHYYMREEVAAKDERGYRVETARFICDSQMISRLEKIKGKLSDRFEACCGREELDLLRKKLKRKRFWKAE
;
A
#
# COMPACT_ATOMS: atom_id res chain seq x y z
N MET A 1 21.26 22.61 -6.00
CA MET A 1 20.42 21.41 -6.13
C MET A 1 21.14 20.31 -5.38
N ARG A 2 20.49 19.58 -4.47
CA ARG A 2 21.12 18.35 -3.94
C ARG A 2 21.26 17.39 -5.12
N GLU A 3 22.44 16.78 -5.24
CA GLU A 3 22.70 15.73 -6.22
C GLU A 3 21.61 14.66 -6.09
N GLU A 4 21.12 14.14 -7.22
CA GLU A 4 20.21 12.99 -7.22
C GLU A 4 20.90 11.86 -6.46
N GLN A 5 20.30 11.43 -5.35
CA GLN A 5 20.79 10.31 -4.56
C GLN A 5 19.98 9.07 -4.90
N ASP A 6 20.68 8.05 -5.37
CA ASP A 6 20.08 6.76 -5.68
C ASP A 6 19.81 5.98 -4.40
N VAL A 7 18.53 5.75 -4.10
CA VAL A 7 18.13 4.83 -3.03
C VAL A 7 18.22 3.41 -3.55
N THR A 8 19.27 2.70 -3.17
CA THR A 8 19.49 1.30 -3.59
C THR A 8 18.81 0.32 -2.63
N ILE A 9 18.11 -0.67 -3.19
CA ILE A 9 17.53 -1.81 -2.47
C ILE A 9 18.12 -3.11 -3.02
N SER A 10 18.23 -4.15 -2.19
CA SER A 10 18.69 -5.44 -2.68
C SER A 10 17.61 -6.12 -3.55
N GLY A 11 18.02 -7.06 -4.41
CA GLY A 11 17.06 -7.84 -5.19
C GLY A 11 16.07 -8.62 -4.31
N GLU A 12 16.54 -9.14 -3.18
CA GLU A 12 15.69 -9.84 -2.20
C GLU A 12 14.67 -8.88 -1.56
N GLU A 13 15.08 -7.68 -1.18
CA GLU A 13 14.16 -6.67 -0.65
C GLU A 13 13.13 -6.23 -1.68
N ALA A 14 13.55 -6.08 -2.94
CA ALA A 14 12.66 -5.75 -4.05
C ALA A 14 11.62 -6.85 -4.26
N VAL A 15 12.02 -8.12 -4.26
CA VAL A 15 11.11 -9.27 -4.38
C VAL A 15 10.12 -9.31 -3.22
N ASP A 16 10.58 -9.13 -1.99
CA ASP A 16 9.70 -9.09 -0.82
C ASP A 16 8.67 -7.96 -0.91
N ILE A 17 9.08 -6.77 -1.36
CA ILE A 17 8.18 -5.62 -1.52
C ILE A 17 7.16 -5.90 -2.64
N LEU A 18 7.63 -6.40 -3.78
CA LEU A 18 6.77 -6.72 -4.93
C LEU A 18 5.76 -7.81 -4.56
N TRP A 19 6.16 -8.84 -3.82
CA TRP A 19 5.27 -9.91 -3.40
C TRP A 19 4.07 -9.39 -2.60
N GLU A 20 4.31 -8.53 -1.62
CA GLU A 20 3.25 -7.96 -0.79
C GLU A 20 2.34 -7.00 -1.60
N LEU A 21 2.92 -6.23 -2.54
CA LEU A 21 2.16 -5.36 -3.43
C LEU A 21 1.29 -6.15 -4.42
N GLU A 22 1.83 -7.20 -5.04
CA GLU A 22 1.11 -8.07 -5.96
C GLU A 22 -0.02 -8.81 -5.24
N TYR A 23 0.25 -9.34 -4.05
CA TYR A 23 -0.76 -9.97 -3.22
C TYR A 23 -1.96 -9.04 -2.95
N LEU A 24 -1.71 -7.77 -2.62
CA LEU A 24 -2.76 -6.76 -2.45
C LEU A 24 -3.50 -6.48 -3.76
N LEU A 25 -2.78 -6.14 -4.83
CA LEU A 25 -3.36 -5.69 -6.09
C LEU A 25 -4.17 -6.79 -6.79
N ILE A 26 -3.61 -8.00 -6.89
CA ILE A 26 -4.27 -9.14 -7.51
C ILE A 26 -5.51 -9.54 -6.71
N SER A 27 -5.43 -9.57 -5.37
CA SER A 27 -6.57 -9.95 -4.53
C SER A 27 -7.71 -8.95 -4.64
N LEU A 28 -7.43 -7.65 -4.54
CA LEU A 28 -8.46 -6.61 -4.70
C LEU A 28 -9.07 -6.61 -6.09
N ARG A 29 -8.25 -6.80 -7.13
CA ARG A 29 -8.75 -6.97 -8.51
C ARG A 29 -9.70 -8.16 -8.59
N ASN A 30 -9.33 -9.31 -8.06
CA ASN A 30 -10.15 -10.52 -8.11
C ASN A 30 -11.47 -10.37 -7.35
N ILE A 31 -11.46 -9.69 -6.20
CA ILE A 31 -12.69 -9.33 -5.47
C ILE A 31 -13.58 -8.43 -6.35
N GLY A 32 -13.01 -7.39 -6.95
CA GLY A 32 -13.74 -6.52 -7.88
C GLY A 32 -14.35 -7.29 -9.05
N LEU A 33 -13.56 -8.17 -9.69
CA LEU A 33 -14.06 -8.99 -10.79
C LEU A 33 -15.19 -9.92 -10.37
N HIS A 34 -15.10 -10.56 -9.19
CA HIS A 34 -16.12 -11.47 -8.69
C HIS A 34 -17.50 -10.81 -8.53
N TYR A 35 -17.53 -9.55 -8.06
CA TYR A 35 -18.77 -8.82 -7.82
C TYR A 35 -19.25 -7.98 -9.02
N TYR A 36 -18.35 -7.54 -9.91
CA TYR A 36 -18.68 -6.59 -10.98
C TYR A 36 -18.55 -7.12 -12.42
N MET A 37 -18.12 -8.38 -12.67
CA MET A 37 -18.05 -8.94 -14.05
C MET A 37 -19.39 -9.46 -14.61
N ARG A 38 -20.53 -9.14 -14.00
CA ARG A 38 -21.86 -9.62 -14.43
C ARG A 38 -22.55 -8.57 -15.29
N GLU A 39 -23.45 -9.00 -16.19
CA GLU A 39 -24.18 -8.09 -17.10
C GLU A 39 -25.02 -7.04 -16.35
N GLU A 40 -25.55 -7.40 -15.18
CA GLU A 40 -26.24 -6.48 -14.27
C GLU A 40 -25.63 -6.55 -12.86
N VAL A 41 -25.31 -5.39 -12.29
CA VAL A 41 -24.78 -5.24 -10.93
C VAL A 41 -25.91 -4.78 -10.02
N ALA A 42 -26.31 -5.61 -9.06
CA ALA A 42 -27.35 -5.26 -8.12
C ALA A 42 -26.76 -4.63 -6.84
N ALA A 43 -27.60 -3.92 -6.07
CA ALA A 43 -27.20 -3.31 -4.79
C ALA A 43 -26.62 -4.33 -3.78
N LYS A 44 -27.04 -5.60 -3.87
CA LYS A 44 -26.47 -6.70 -3.07
C LYS A 44 -25.01 -6.99 -3.42
N ASP A 45 -24.62 -6.82 -4.68
CA ASP A 45 -23.27 -7.07 -5.16
C ASP A 45 -22.33 -5.96 -4.70
N GLU A 46 -22.81 -4.71 -4.70
CA GLU A 46 -22.08 -3.58 -4.12
C GLU A 46 -21.85 -3.77 -2.60
N ARG A 47 -22.88 -4.18 -1.86
CA ARG A 47 -22.73 -4.50 -0.44
C ARG A 47 -21.75 -5.65 -0.23
N GLY A 48 -21.83 -6.70 -1.04
CA GLY A 48 -20.92 -7.84 -1.02
C GLY A 48 -19.47 -7.44 -1.25
N TYR A 49 -19.20 -6.64 -2.28
CA TYR A 49 -17.89 -6.10 -2.58
C TYR A 49 -17.30 -5.31 -1.40
N ARG A 50 -18.08 -4.42 -0.79
CA ARG A 50 -17.62 -3.64 0.38
C ARG A 50 -17.25 -4.53 1.57
N VAL A 51 -18.09 -5.52 1.87
CA VAL A 51 -17.86 -6.46 2.98
C VAL A 51 -16.64 -7.34 2.70
N GLU A 52 -16.53 -7.92 1.50
CA GLU A 52 -15.43 -8.80 1.13
C GLU A 52 -14.09 -8.05 1.10
N THR A 53 -14.08 -6.82 0.59
CA THR A 53 -12.89 -5.96 0.59
C THR A 53 -12.45 -5.64 2.01
N ALA A 54 -13.39 -5.26 2.90
CA ALA A 54 -13.08 -4.99 4.29
C ALA A 54 -12.56 -6.26 5.02
N ARG A 55 -13.20 -7.40 4.78
CA ARG A 55 -12.76 -8.70 5.32
C ARG A 55 -11.35 -9.05 4.86
N PHE A 56 -11.07 -8.94 3.56
CA PHE A 56 -9.74 -9.19 3.02
C PHE A 56 -8.67 -8.30 3.68
N ILE A 57 -8.93 -6.99 3.80
CA ILE A 57 -7.98 -6.06 4.43
C ILE A 57 -7.70 -6.45 5.88
N CYS A 58 -8.73 -6.81 6.65
CA CYS A 58 -8.61 -7.21 8.05
C CYS A 58 -7.91 -8.58 8.20
N ASP A 59 -8.42 -9.61 7.54
CA ASP A 59 -8.00 -11.00 7.73
C ASP A 59 -6.59 -11.26 7.18
N SER A 60 -6.22 -10.57 6.09
CA SER A 60 -4.85 -10.66 5.54
C SER A 60 -3.82 -9.85 6.32
N GLN A 61 -4.25 -9.09 7.34
CA GLN A 61 -3.42 -8.12 8.07
C GLN A 61 -2.73 -7.13 7.13
N MET A 62 -3.47 -6.64 6.12
CA MET A 62 -2.90 -5.85 5.03
C MET A 62 -2.19 -4.58 5.52
N ILE A 63 -2.73 -3.94 6.57
CA ILE A 63 -2.09 -2.76 7.17
C ILE A 63 -0.68 -3.11 7.66
N SER A 64 -0.52 -4.20 8.41
CA SER A 64 0.79 -4.64 8.93
C SER A 64 1.76 -5.02 7.82
N ARG A 65 1.28 -5.64 6.74
CA ARG A 65 2.08 -5.94 5.54
C ARG A 65 2.61 -4.67 4.88
N LEU A 66 1.73 -3.69 4.66
CA LEU A 66 2.10 -2.39 4.09
C LEU A 66 3.03 -1.60 5.02
N GLU A 67 2.88 -1.71 6.34
CA GLU A 67 3.79 -1.11 7.30
C GLU A 67 5.19 -1.72 7.24
N LYS A 68 5.30 -3.04 7.03
CA LYS A 68 6.59 -3.71 6.81
C LYS A 68 7.29 -3.20 5.54
N ILE A 69 6.56 -3.08 4.43
CA ILE A 69 7.09 -2.49 3.18
C ILE A 69 7.57 -1.05 3.42
N LYS A 70 6.71 -0.23 4.03
CA LYS A 70 7.01 1.16 4.37
C LYS A 70 8.26 1.27 5.25
N GLY A 71 8.44 0.37 6.22
CA GLY A 71 9.61 0.27 7.07
C GLY A 71 10.88 0.08 6.24
N LYS A 72 10.92 -1.01 5.45
CA LYS A 72 12.07 -1.31 4.57
C LYS A 72 12.47 -0.13 3.68
N LEU A 73 11.49 0.50 3.04
CA LEU A 73 11.74 1.66 2.18
C LEU A 73 12.22 2.89 2.97
N SER A 74 11.65 3.12 4.16
CA SER A 74 12.08 4.23 5.02
C SER A 74 13.51 4.04 5.52
N ASP A 75 13.88 2.82 5.91
CA ASP A 75 15.21 2.50 6.42
C ASP A 75 16.27 2.68 5.33
N ARG A 76 15.97 2.24 4.11
CA ARG A 76 16.83 2.43 2.93
C ARG A 76 16.96 3.90 2.55
N PHE A 77 15.86 4.64 2.61
CA PHE A 77 15.87 6.08 2.37
C PHE A 77 16.66 6.83 3.44
N GLU A 78 16.50 6.50 4.73
CA GLU A 78 17.25 7.12 5.83
C GLU A 78 18.75 6.81 5.71
N ALA A 79 19.13 5.59 5.35
CA ALA A 79 20.52 5.21 5.15
C ALA A 79 21.18 5.97 3.98
N CYS A 80 20.43 6.27 2.92
CA CYS A 80 20.92 6.98 1.74
C CYS A 80 20.92 8.51 1.93
N CYS A 81 19.78 9.06 2.38
CA CYS A 81 19.50 10.50 2.38
C CYS A 81 19.51 11.16 3.76
N GLY A 82 19.65 10.37 4.83
CA GLY A 82 19.63 10.84 6.20
C GLY A 82 18.22 11.04 6.79
N ARG A 83 18.17 11.09 8.12
CA ARG A 83 16.93 11.21 8.90
C ARG A 83 16.16 12.49 8.64
N GLU A 84 16.85 13.61 8.48
CA GLU A 84 16.22 14.92 8.25
C GLU A 84 15.40 14.94 6.97
N GLU A 85 15.91 14.36 5.88
CA GLU A 85 15.18 14.26 4.62
C GLU A 85 13.96 13.35 4.73
N LEU A 86 14.09 12.22 5.43
CA LEU A 86 12.97 11.33 5.70
C LEU A 86 11.86 12.04 6.50
N ASP A 87 12.22 12.86 7.48
CA ASP A 87 11.26 13.66 8.25
C ASP A 87 10.60 14.76 7.41
N LEU A 88 11.35 15.40 6.51
CA LEU A 88 10.78 16.34 5.54
C LEU A 88 9.79 15.65 4.60
N LEU A 89 10.12 14.46 4.09
CA LEU A 89 9.21 13.64 3.28
C LEU A 89 7.94 13.29 4.07
N ARG A 90 8.07 12.80 5.30
CA ARG A 90 6.93 12.47 6.17
C ARG A 90 6.05 13.69 6.46
N LYS A 91 6.65 14.87 6.69
CA LYS A 91 5.91 16.13 6.84
C LYS A 91 5.15 16.52 5.56
N LYS A 92 5.77 16.37 4.39
CA LYS A 92 5.10 16.59 3.08
C LYS A 92 3.94 15.61 2.89
N LEU A 93 4.10 14.34 3.27
CA LEU A 93 3.03 13.34 3.22
C LEU A 93 1.87 13.68 4.18
N LYS A 94 2.16 14.13 5.41
CA LYS A 94 1.13 14.58 6.38
C LYS A 94 0.27 15.75 5.90
N ARG A 95 0.76 16.55 4.95
CA ARG A 95 -0.03 17.61 4.30
C ARG A 95 -1.07 17.05 3.32
N LYS A 96 -0.95 15.78 2.91
CA LYS A 96 -2.01 15.09 2.17
C LYS A 96 -3.16 14.77 3.12
N ARG A 97 -4.39 14.91 2.63
CA ARG A 97 -5.61 14.69 3.42
C ARG A 97 -5.84 13.18 3.60
N PHE A 98 -5.31 12.64 4.69
CA PHE A 98 -5.65 11.29 5.13
C PHE A 98 -7.10 11.24 5.62
N TRP A 99 -7.73 10.08 5.48
CA TRP A 99 -9.05 9.83 6.04
C TRP A 99 -9.04 10.06 7.56
N LYS A 100 -10.10 10.65 8.09
CA LYS A 100 -10.35 10.85 9.51
C LYS A 100 -11.79 10.43 9.77
N ALA A 101 -12.04 9.81 10.92
CA ALA A 101 -13.40 9.64 11.40
C ALA A 101 -14.04 11.02 11.59
N GLU A 102 -15.32 11.11 11.26
CA GLU A 102 -16.16 12.27 11.61
C GLU A 102 -16.53 12.25 13.10
#